data_AF-A0A930STU0-F1
#
_entry.id   AF-A0A930STU0-F1
#
_cell.length_a   1.000
_cell.length_b   1.000
_cell.length_c   1.000
_cell.angle_alpha   90.00
_cell.angle_beta   90.00
_cell.angle_gamma   90.00
#
_symmetry.space_group_name_H-M   'P 1'
#
loop_
_entity.id
_entity.type
_entity.pdbx_description
1 polymer ?
#
loop_
_entity_poly.entity_id
_entity_poly.type
_entity_poly.pdbx_seq_one_letter_code
_entity_poly.pdbx_strand_id
1 'polypeptide(L)'
;MNLPVRSHAAAPRLGMVSQLLRRQASAPATPPAAPPFQTGDRLHLQAPSQLFRSSPAVPVSLPGLAPAPALSVPVNGQPAAQLQALGQKYGVARQAGESLRQYESKVIKAIVRHKAREHGIPERIALGIAANESGFRMWKDTGSAEVLQGRNVRDGVLKSTDWGVMQINDKAHPRAFPRVQNDLEYNIDYGLSYLARQRSRVRGSLGLGLGDWDRTVASYNLGHDPKTARALSIAQRYVGKVAQRAAQV
;
A
#
# COMPACT_ATOMS: atom_id res chain seq x y z
N MET A 1 -60.91 -30.62 -2.19
CA MET A 1 -61.87 -29.53 -1.91
C MET A 1 -61.11 -28.31 -1.43
N ASN A 2 -61.31 -27.21 -2.16
CA ASN A 2 -61.07 -25.78 -1.87
C ASN A 2 -59.81 -25.31 -1.14
N LEU A 3 -58.93 -24.70 -1.93
CA LEU A 3 -57.97 -23.64 -1.55
C LEU A 3 -58.70 -22.36 -1.11
N PRO A 4 -58.11 -21.55 -0.21
CA PRO A 4 -58.41 -20.13 -0.15
C PRO A 4 -57.28 -19.30 -0.78
N VAL A 5 -57.68 -18.56 -1.82
CA VAL A 5 -57.00 -17.41 -2.42
C VAL A 5 -57.04 -16.23 -1.44
N ARG A 6 -55.92 -15.53 -1.23
CA ARG A 6 -55.90 -14.18 -0.64
C ARG A 6 -54.95 -13.25 -1.40
N SER A 7 -55.59 -12.46 -2.27
CA SER A 7 -55.54 -10.99 -2.35
C SER A 7 -54.18 -10.28 -2.35
N HIS A 8 -53.84 -9.76 -3.53
CA HIS A 8 -52.91 -8.67 -3.75
C HIS A 8 -53.33 -7.39 -2.98
N ALA A 9 -52.36 -6.74 -2.33
CA ALA A 9 -52.48 -5.35 -1.88
C ALA A 9 -51.34 -4.52 -2.49
N ALA A 10 -51.73 -3.36 -3.00
CA ALA A 10 -50.99 -2.48 -3.89
C ALA A 10 -49.89 -1.67 -3.19
N ALA A 11 -48.88 -1.29 -3.99
CA ALA A 11 -47.81 -0.37 -3.64
C ALA A 11 -48.31 1.08 -3.49
N PRO A 12 -47.80 1.86 -2.52
CA PRO A 12 -47.93 3.30 -2.55
C PRO A 12 -46.84 3.93 -3.45
N ARG A 13 -47.32 4.65 -4.48
CA ARG A 13 -46.55 5.64 -5.24
C ARG A 13 -46.23 6.82 -4.31
N LEU A 14 -44.95 7.09 -4.08
CA LEU A 14 -44.49 8.36 -3.52
C LEU A 14 -44.12 9.31 -4.64
N GLY A 15 -44.81 10.45 -4.62
CA GLY A 15 -44.83 11.46 -5.66
C GLY A 15 -43.59 12.33 -5.72
N MET A 16 -43.52 13.00 -6.86
CA MET A 16 -42.63 14.08 -7.23
C MET A 16 -42.51 15.17 -6.16
N VAL A 17 -41.28 15.60 -5.91
CA VAL A 17 -40.99 16.96 -5.41
C VAL A 17 -39.82 17.54 -6.22
N SER A 18 -40.20 18.47 -7.11
CA SER A 18 -39.53 19.71 -7.54
C SER A 18 -37.99 19.69 -7.66
N GLN A 19 -37.37 19.73 -8.84
CA GLN A 19 -37.37 20.86 -9.81
C GLN A 19 -37.43 22.24 -9.15
N LEU A 20 -36.32 22.68 -8.57
CA LEU A 20 -36.05 24.11 -8.36
C LEU A 20 -34.52 24.34 -8.41
N LEU A 21 -33.99 24.70 -9.58
CA LEU A 21 -32.74 25.45 -9.79
C LEU A 21 -32.44 25.51 -11.31
N ARG A 22 -33.22 26.33 -12.00
CA ARG A 22 -32.84 26.91 -13.30
C ARG A 22 -33.07 28.42 -13.22
N ARG A 23 -32.11 29.16 -13.77
CA ARG A 23 -32.03 30.61 -13.97
C ARG A 23 -31.34 31.39 -12.85
N GLN A 24 -30.04 31.62 -13.04
CA GLN A 24 -29.47 32.96 -13.22
C GLN A 24 -28.06 32.80 -13.81
N ALA A 25 -27.96 32.93 -15.13
CA ALA A 25 -26.71 33.17 -15.83
C ALA A 25 -26.72 34.65 -16.20
N SER A 26 -26.00 35.46 -15.42
CA SER A 26 -25.78 36.88 -15.66
C SER A 26 -24.31 37.09 -15.99
N ALA A 27 -24.09 37.63 -17.20
CA ALA A 27 -22.97 38.43 -17.72
C ALA A 27 -21.49 38.04 -17.43
N PRO A 28 -20.60 38.17 -18.44
CA PRO A 28 -19.16 37.96 -18.27
C PRO A 28 -18.52 39.15 -17.55
N ALA A 29 -17.94 38.91 -16.38
CA ALA A 29 -17.08 39.87 -15.70
C ALA A 29 -15.69 39.87 -16.36
N THR A 30 -15.32 41.02 -16.91
CA THR A 30 -13.97 41.33 -17.42
C THR A 30 -12.98 41.33 -16.25
N PRO A 31 -11.83 40.63 -16.34
CA PRO A 31 -10.82 40.70 -15.29
C PRO A 31 -10.12 42.08 -15.29
N PRO A 32 -9.82 42.66 -14.11
CA PRO A 32 -9.04 43.88 -14.03
C PRO A 32 -7.59 43.64 -14.46
N ALA A 33 -7.04 44.64 -15.15
CA ALA A 33 -5.67 44.68 -15.65
C ALA A 33 -4.64 44.55 -14.51
N ALA A 34 -3.66 43.68 -14.72
CA ALA A 34 -2.51 43.54 -13.83
C ALA A 34 -1.60 44.79 -13.95
N PRO A 35 -1.05 45.31 -12.82
CA PRO A 35 -0.07 46.38 -12.87
C PRO A 35 1.26 45.90 -13.46
N PRO A 36 2.03 46.79 -14.12
CA PRO A 36 3.34 46.45 -14.70
C PRO A 36 4.35 46.14 -13.59
N PHE A 37 4.93 44.94 -13.64
CA PHE A 37 6.09 44.57 -12.84
C PHE A 37 7.30 45.39 -13.29
N GLN A 38 7.79 46.25 -12.41
CA GLN A 38 9.09 46.89 -12.54
C GLN A 38 10.18 45.83 -12.32
N THR A 39 10.91 45.52 -13.39
CA THR A 39 12.17 44.78 -13.33
C THR A 39 13.26 45.70 -12.79
N GLY A 40 13.64 45.48 -11.53
CA GLY A 40 14.75 46.19 -10.92
C GLY A 40 14.98 45.74 -9.49
N ASP A 41 15.46 44.52 -9.29
CA ASP A 41 16.51 44.29 -8.29
C ASP A 41 17.18 42.93 -8.48
N ARG A 42 18.48 43.01 -8.79
CA ARG A 42 19.35 41.89 -9.14
C ARG A 42 19.94 41.35 -7.85
N LEU A 43 19.19 40.52 -7.13
CA LEU A 43 19.70 39.77 -5.98
C LEU A 43 20.74 38.74 -6.45
N HIS A 44 22.01 39.07 -6.23
CA HIS A 44 23.13 38.13 -6.33
C HIS A 44 23.03 37.09 -5.22
N LEU A 45 22.48 35.91 -5.53
CA LEU A 45 22.60 34.72 -4.69
C LEU A 45 24.04 34.20 -4.78
N GLN A 46 24.88 34.58 -3.81
CA GLN A 46 26.14 33.88 -3.55
C GLN A 46 25.85 32.44 -3.11
N ALA A 47 26.49 31.48 -3.76
CA ALA A 47 26.39 30.07 -3.41
C ALA A 47 27.06 29.80 -2.04
N PRO A 48 26.37 29.17 -1.06
CA PRO A 48 26.97 28.80 0.22
C PRO A 48 27.66 27.43 0.09
N SER A 49 28.59 27.30 -0.83
CA SER A 49 29.49 26.15 -0.89
C SER A 49 30.86 26.61 -0.46
N GLN A 50 31.10 26.76 0.87
CA GLN A 50 32.42 26.70 1.56
C GLN A 50 32.36 26.65 3.11
N LEU A 51 31.21 26.49 3.77
CA LEU A 51 31.13 26.51 5.25
C LEU A 51 31.19 25.15 5.98
N PHE A 52 31.41 24.03 5.27
CA PHE A 52 31.63 22.73 5.91
C PHE A 52 33.02 22.20 5.57
N ARG A 53 34.04 22.70 6.28
CA ARG A 53 35.27 21.93 6.48
C ARG A 53 34.96 20.86 7.52
N SER A 54 34.81 19.62 7.07
CA SER A 54 34.80 18.42 7.89
C SER A 54 36.10 18.35 8.68
N SER A 55 36.01 18.46 10.01
CA SER A 55 37.08 18.00 10.88
C SER A 55 37.13 16.47 10.83
N PRO A 56 38.32 15.84 10.81
CA PRO A 56 38.40 14.39 10.91
C PRO A 56 37.84 13.96 12.28
N ALA A 57 36.78 13.14 12.25
CA ALA A 57 36.23 12.53 13.45
C ALA A 57 37.28 11.59 14.05
N VAL A 58 37.77 11.92 15.24
CA VAL A 58 38.54 10.98 16.07
C VAL A 58 37.55 9.94 16.60
N PRO A 59 37.72 8.64 16.32
CA PRO A 59 36.85 7.62 16.87
C PRO A 59 37.07 7.54 18.38
N VAL A 60 36.05 7.94 19.15
CA VAL A 60 35.98 7.66 20.59
C VAL A 60 35.53 6.20 20.73
N SER A 61 36.48 5.31 21.00
CA SER A 61 36.18 3.93 21.38
C SER A 61 35.57 3.92 22.78
N LEU A 62 34.26 3.74 22.87
CA LEU A 62 33.57 3.39 24.11
C LEU A 62 33.71 1.87 24.34
N PRO A 63 34.41 1.40 25.39
CA PRO A 63 34.43 -0.02 25.71
C PRO A 63 33.09 -0.40 26.38
N GLY A 64 32.35 -1.33 25.77
CA GLY A 64 31.29 -2.06 26.51
C GLY A 64 29.93 -2.28 25.86
N LEU A 65 29.63 -1.74 24.67
CA LEU A 65 28.45 -2.16 23.92
C LEU A 65 28.86 -3.09 22.78
N ALA A 66 28.74 -4.39 23.01
CA ALA A 66 28.72 -5.36 21.93
C ALA A 66 27.59 -4.96 20.97
N PRO A 67 27.86 -4.73 19.66
CA PRO A 67 26.79 -4.58 18.70
C PRO A 67 25.96 -5.87 18.73
N ALA A 68 24.65 -5.74 18.92
CA ALA A 68 23.74 -6.86 18.78
C ALA A 68 24.06 -7.57 17.46
N PRO A 69 24.24 -8.91 17.45
CA PRO A 69 24.58 -9.61 16.22
C PRO A 69 23.49 -9.31 15.20
N ALA A 70 23.89 -8.68 14.09
CA ALA A 70 23.04 -8.54 12.93
C ALA A 70 22.69 -9.96 12.47
N LEU A 71 21.52 -10.45 12.86
CA LEU A 71 20.96 -11.70 12.37
C LEU A 71 20.70 -11.52 10.87
N SER A 72 21.73 -11.80 10.07
CA SER A 72 21.62 -11.94 8.62
C SER A 72 20.74 -13.16 8.34
N VAL A 73 19.46 -12.89 8.03
CA VAL A 73 18.50 -13.91 7.62
C VAL A 73 18.99 -14.54 6.31
N PRO A 74 19.12 -15.87 6.20
CA PRO A 74 19.54 -16.51 4.96
C PRO A 74 18.53 -16.23 3.85
N VAL A 75 18.99 -15.53 2.81
CA VAL A 75 18.19 -15.15 1.62
C VAL A 75 17.78 -16.37 0.77
N ASN A 76 18.36 -17.54 1.04
CA ASN A 76 18.09 -18.82 0.35
C ASN A 76 17.59 -19.93 1.30
N GLY A 77 17.08 -19.58 2.48
CA GLY A 77 16.63 -20.56 3.47
C GLY A 77 15.29 -21.22 3.08
N GLN A 78 15.14 -22.50 3.43
CA GLN A 78 13.83 -23.18 3.49
C GLN A 78 12.80 -22.27 4.20
N PRO A 79 11.56 -22.12 3.70
CA PRO A 79 10.58 -21.17 4.24
C PRO A 79 10.40 -21.25 5.76
N ALA A 80 10.40 -22.47 6.30
CA ALA A 80 10.30 -22.70 7.75
C ALA A 80 11.46 -22.08 8.54
N ALA A 81 12.70 -22.17 8.03
CA ALA A 81 13.87 -21.56 8.66
C ALA A 81 13.80 -20.02 8.61
N GLN A 82 13.36 -19.48 7.48
CA GLN A 82 13.17 -18.03 7.33
C GLN A 82 12.08 -17.51 8.28
N LEU A 83 10.95 -18.21 8.37
CA LEU A 83 9.88 -17.90 9.33
C LEU A 83 10.33 -18.00 10.78
N GLN A 84 11.16 -18.99 11.11
CA GLN A 84 11.70 -19.13 12.47
C GLN A 84 12.61 -17.94 12.82
N ALA A 85 13.54 -17.59 11.93
CA ALA A 85 14.45 -16.47 12.14
C ALA A 85 13.71 -15.13 12.24
N LEU A 86 12.74 -14.90 11.34
CA LEU A 86 11.92 -13.69 11.36
C LEU A 86 10.99 -13.66 12.58
N GLY A 87 10.39 -14.79 12.97
CA GLY A 87 9.59 -14.86 14.18
C GLY A 87 10.39 -14.48 15.42
N GLN A 88 11.63 -14.98 15.56
CA GLN A 88 12.54 -14.55 16.63
C GLN A 88 12.85 -13.05 16.56
N LYS A 89 13.24 -12.54 15.38
CA LYS A 89 13.54 -11.12 15.16
C LYS A 89 12.38 -10.19 15.53
N TYR A 90 11.16 -10.61 15.24
CA TYR A 90 9.95 -9.81 15.42
C TYR A 90 9.15 -10.17 16.69
N GLY A 91 9.71 -11.00 17.58
CA GLY A 91 9.08 -11.36 18.86
C GLY A 91 7.81 -12.23 18.73
N VAL A 92 7.69 -13.00 17.64
CA VAL A 92 6.58 -13.93 17.39
C VAL A 92 7.04 -15.35 17.68
N ALA A 93 6.58 -15.91 18.80
CA ALA A 93 6.82 -17.31 19.12
C ALA A 93 5.81 -18.23 18.42
N ARG A 94 6.29 -19.37 17.90
CA ARG A 94 5.43 -20.44 17.41
C ARG A 94 4.83 -21.22 18.59
N GLN A 95 3.53 -21.46 18.55
CA GLN A 95 2.84 -22.22 19.60
C GLN A 95 2.89 -23.74 19.33
N ALA A 96 2.84 -24.55 20.39
CA ALA A 96 2.74 -26.01 20.25
C ALA A 96 1.45 -26.38 19.51
N GLY A 97 1.55 -27.28 18.53
CA GLY A 97 0.42 -27.67 17.66
C GLY A 97 0.05 -26.65 16.58
N GLU A 98 0.72 -25.49 16.51
CA GLU A 98 0.47 -24.49 15.47
C GLU A 98 1.00 -24.95 14.10
N SER A 99 0.14 -24.88 13.08
CA SER A 99 0.53 -25.13 11.70
C SER A 99 1.50 -24.05 11.18
N LEU A 100 2.39 -24.41 10.26
CA LEU A 100 3.30 -23.44 9.64
C LEU A 100 2.56 -22.27 8.98
N ARG A 101 1.37 -22.52 8.42
CA ARG A 101 0.51 -21.49 7.82
C ARG A 101 0.00 -20.46 8.82
N GLN A 102 -0.43 -20.90 10.01
CA GLN A 102 -0.86 -20.00 11.08
C GLN A 102 0.32 -19.16 11.58
N TYR A 103 1.47 -19.81 11.77
CA TYR A 103 2.69 -19.13 12.19
C TYR A 103 3.18 -18.10 11.14
N GLU A 104 3.18 -18.47 9.86
CA GLU A 104 3.48 -17.57 8.73
C GLU A 104 2.64 -16.29 8.79
N SER A 105 1.31 -16.43 8.95
CA SER A 105 0.42 -15.27 9.04
C SER A 105 0.75 -14.36 10.23
N LYS A 106 1.08 -14.92 11.40
CA LYS A 106 1.47 -14.13 12.59
C LYS A 106 2.78 -13.38 12.34
N VAL A 107 3.79 -14.06 11.80
CA VAL A 107 5.11 -13.47 11.48
C VAL A 107 4.94 -12.35 10.46
N ILE A 108 4.20 -12.58 9.37
CA ILE A 108 3.94 -11.56 8.35
C ILE A 108 3.25 -10.33 8.95
N LYS A 109 2.19 -10.51 9.76
CA LYS A 109 1.51 -9.40 10.41
C LYS A 109 2.47 -8.58 11.29
N ALA A 110 3.37 -9.24 12.02
CA ALA A 110 4.37 -8.55 12.84
C ALA A 110 5.35 -7.72 12.00
N ILE A 111 5.87 -8.30 10.90
CA ILE A 111 6.75 -7.60 9.95
C ILE A 111 6.03 -6.39 9.35
N VAL A 112 4.79 -6.58 8.86
CA VAL A 112 3.99 -5.50 8.25
C VAL A 112 3.77 -4.36 9.24
N ARG A 113 3.42 -4.63 10.50
CA ARG A 113 3.25 -3.57 11.51
C ARG A 113 4.56 -2.83 11.77
N HIS A 114 5.67 -3.55 11.92
CA HIS A 114 6.97 -2.94 12.14
C HIS A 114 7.39 -2.04 10.98
N LYS A 115 7.36 -2.56 9.75
CA LYS A 115 7.72 -1.82 8.55
C LYS A 115 6.75 -0.68 8.23
N ALA A 116 5.46 -0.83 8.54
CA ALA A 116 4.50 0.26 8.40
C ALA A 116 4.90 1.47 9.26
N ARG A 117 5.33 1.24 10.50
CA ARG A 117 5.83 2.30 11.38
C ARG A 117 7.11 2.95 10.84
N GLU A 118 8.07 2.16 10.36
CA GLU A 118 9.30 2.69 9.73
C GLU A 118 9.01 3.63 8.56
N HIS A 119 7.99 3.31 7.74
CA HIS A 119 7.61 4.09 6.56
C HIS A 119 6.53 5.16 6.82
N GLY A 120 6.09 5.34 8.08
CA GLY A 120 5.06 6.33 8.43
C GLY A 120 3.66 6.01 7.87
N ILE A 121 3.34 4.72 7.73
CA ILE A 121 2.08 4.21 7.18
C ILE A 121 1.20 3.73 8.33
N PRO A 122 -0.09 4.12 8.40
CA PRO A 122 -1.01 3.58 9.38
C PRO A 122 -1.09 2.05 9.28
N GLU A 123 -0.85 1.35 10.41
CA GLU A 123 -0.75 -0.11 10.43
C GLU A 123 -1.99 -0.80 9.84
N ARG A 124 -3.19 -0.28 10.14
CA ARG A 124 -4.45 -0.81 9.60
C ARG A 124 -4.49 -0.82 8.06
N ILE A 125 -3.87 0.17 7.42
CA ILE A 125 -3.83 0.28 5.96
C ILE A 125 -2.82 -0.73 5.40
N ALA A 126 -1.63 -0.79 5.98
CA ALA A 126 -0.60 -1.75 5.58
C ALA A 126 -1.09 -3.20 5.72
N LEU A 127 -1.74 -3.52 6.84
CA LEU A 127 -2.35 -4.82 7.09
C LEU A 127 -3.51 -5.10 6.14
N GLY A 128 -4.37 -4.11 5.87
CA GLY A 128 -5.46 -4.24 4.90
C GLY A 128 -4.97 -4.57 3.49
N ILE A 129 -3.86 -3.96 3.05
CA ILE A 129 -3.22 -4.25 1.77
C ILE A 129 -2.67 -5.68 1.77
N ALA A 130 -1.82 -6.04 2.74
CA ALA A 130 -1.24 -7.39 2.79
C ALA A 130 -2.30 -8.50 2.88
N ALA A 131 -3.40 -8.25 3.61
CA ALA A 131 -4.55 -9.14 3.66
C ALA A 131 -5.27 -9.26 2.31
N ASN A 132 -5.42 -8.16 1.57
CA ASN A 132 -6.06 -8.15 0.26
C ASN A 132 -5.19 -8.80 -0.83
N GLU A 133 -3.88 -8.56 -0.80
CA GLU A 133 -2.94 -9.04 -1.81
C GLU A 133 -2.70 -10.55 -1.73
N SER A 134 -2.47 -11.07 -0.52
CA SER A 134 -2.05 -12.47 -0.35
C SER A 134 -2.79 -13.22 0.75
N GLY A 135 -3.57 -12.51 1.57
CA GLY A 135 -4.11 -13.07 2.80
C GLY A 135 -3.02 -13.38 3.82
N PHE A 136 -1.96 -12.57 3.86
CA PHE A 136 -0.75 -12.79 4.67
C PHE A 136 -0.02 -14.08 4.31
N ARG A 137 0.33 -14.24 3.03
CA ARG A 137 1.02 -15.43 2.53
C ARG A 137 2.13 -15.07 1.57
N MET A 138 3.29 -15.66 1.79
CA MET A 138 4.43 -15.62 0.88
C MET A 138 4.47 -16.86 0.00
N TRP A 139 4.08 -18.03 0.55
CA TRP A 139 4.15 -19.31 -0.14
C TRP A 139 2.76 -19.95 -0.36
N LYS A 140 2.61 -20.70 -1.47
CA LYS A 140 1.44 -21.54 -1.74
C LYS A 140 1.36 -22.70 -0.76
N ASP A 141 2.50 -23.24 -0.40
CA ASP A 141 2.69 -24.14 0.72
C ASP A 141 4.06 -23.84 1.34
N THR A 142 4.06 -23.52 2.62
CA THR A 142 5.27 -23.24 3.40
C THR A 142 6.23 -24.45 3.39
N GLY A 143 5.71 -25.66 3.17
CA GLY A 143 6.52 -26.89 3.05
C GLY A 143 7.23 -27.08 1.70
N SER A 144 6.69 -26.52 0.61
CA SER A 144 7.21 -26.76 -0.75
C SER A 144 8.16 -25.68 -1.28
N ALA A 145 8.30 -24.57 -0.55
CA ALA A 145 9.01 -23.36 -1.00
C ALA A 145 8.45 -22.71 -2.28
N GLU A 146 7.30 -23.17 -2.77
CA GLU A 146 6.66 -22.56 -3.93
C GLU A 146 6.04 -21.20 -3.55
N VAL A 147 6.62 -20.13 -4.09
CA VAL A 147 6.19 -18.75 -3.83
C VAL A 147 4.80 -18.49 -4.41
N LEU A 148 3.99 -17.73 -3.69
CA LEU A 148 2.68 -17.27 -4.15
C LEU A 148 2.84 -16.30 -5.33
N GLN A 149 2.13 -16.58 -6.42
CA GLN A 149 2.18 -15.81 -7.66
C GLN A 149 0.78 -15.46 -8.17
N GLY A 150 0.55 -14.18 -8.49
CA GLY A 150 -0.58 -13.70 -9.28
C GLY A 150 -0.19 -13.60 -10.75
N ARG A 151 -0.88 -14.32 -11.64
CA ARG A 151 -0.57 -14.32 -13.08
C ARG A 151 -1.45 -13.32 -13.81
N ASN A 152 -0.85 -12.32 -14.45
CA ASN A 152 -1.56 -11.34 -15.28
C ASN A 152 -1.52 -11.78 -16.74
N VAL A 153 -2.54 -12.52 -17.18
CA VAL A 153 -2.68 -13.00 -18.55
C VAL A 153 -3.67 -12.11 -19.31
N ARG A 154 -3.28 -11.67 -20.52
CA ARG A 154 -4.16 -10.94 -21.44
C ARG A 154 -4.04 -11.56 -22.82
N ASP A 155 -5.19 -11.91 -23.42
CA ASP A 155 -5.28 -12.55 -24.74
C ASP A 155 -4.43 -13.82 -24.82
N GLY A 156 -4.46 -14.64 -23.76
CA GLY A 156 -3.67 -15.88 -23.66
C GLY A 156 -2.16 -15.69 -23.38
N VAL A 157 -1.67 -14.45 -23.36
CA VAL A 157 -0.25 -14.14 -23.14
C VAL A 157 -0.01 -13.66 -21.71
N LEU A 158 0.95 -14.28 -21.01
CA LEU A 158 1.42 -13.80 -19.71
C LEU A 158 2.14 -12.45 -19.89
N LYS A 159 1.58 -11.39 -19.30
CA LYS A 159 2.14 -10.03 -19.39
C LYS A 159 3.07 -9.72 -18.23
N SER A 160 2.71 -10.16 -17.02
CA SER A 160 3.49 -9.97 -15.80
C SER A 160 3.06 -10.95 -14.73
N THR A 161 3.86 -11.04 -13.67
CA THR A 161 3.58 -11.84 -12.49
C THR A 161 3.77 -11.00 -11.23
N ASP A 162 2.83 -11.12 -10.30
CA ASP A 162 2.85 -10.48 -8.99
C ASP A 162 3.32 -11.48 -7.93
N TRP A 163 4.23 -11.06 -7.05
CA TRP A 163 4.97 -11.99 -6.18
C TRP A 163 4.83 -11.70 -4.69
N GLY A 164 4.58 -12.77 -3.93
CA GLY A 164 4.70 -12.78 -2.47
C GLY A 164 3.61 -12.01 -1.74
N VAL A 165 3.91 -11.59 -0.51
CA VAL A 165 2.94 -11.00 0.42
C VAL A 165 2.29 -9.74 -0.12
N MET A 166 3.12 -8.87 -0.70
CA MET A 166 2.70 -7.56 -1.21
C MET A 166 2.39 -7.57 -2.71
N GLN A 167 2.43 -8.74 -3.37
CA GLN A 167 2.13 -8.92 -4.80
C GLN A 167 2.95 -7.96 -5.69
N ILE A 168 4.26 -7.95 -5.52
CA ILE A 168 5.16 -7.06 -6.29
C ILE A 168 5.25 -7.53 -7.75
N ASN A 169 4.93 -6.65 -8.69
CA ASN A 169 4.91 -6.95 -10.12
C ASN A 169 6.31 -6.95 -10.75
N ASP A 170 6.66 -8.03 -11.44
CA ASP A 170 7.97 -8.22 -12.09
C ASP A 170 8.28 -7.23 -13.22
N LYS A 171 7.26 -6.78 -13.97
CA LYS A 171 7.43 -5.80 -15.05
C LYS A 171 7.48 -4.37 -14.55
N ALA A 172 6.68 -4.03 -13.54
CA ALA A 172 6.68 -2.67 -12.99
C ALA A 172 7.89 -2.40 -12.09
N HIS A 173 8.44 -3.44 -11.44
CA HIS A 173 9.50 -3.32 -10.44
C HIS A 173 10.71 -4.23 -10.70
N PRO A 174 11.33 -4.22 -11.91
CA PRO A 174 12.35 -5.20 -12.29
C PRO A 174 13.57 -5.19 -11.36
N ARG A 175 13.93 -4.03 -10.79
CA ARG A 175 15.06 -3.90 -9.85
C ARG A 175 14.84 -4.56 -8.50
N ALA A 176 13.60 -4.94 -8.17
CA ALA A 176 13.30 -5.63 -6.92
C ALA A 176 13.66 -7.14 -7.00
N PHE A 177 13.85 -7.65 -8.22
CA PHE A 177 14.04 -9.07 -8.50
C PHE A 177 15.53 -9.43 -8.62
N PRO A 178 15.92 -10.67 -8.24
CA PRO A 178 15.05 -11.76 -7.76
C PRO A 178 14.69 -11.66 -6.26
N ARG A 179 15.25 -10.70 -5.53
CA ARG A 179 15.22 -10.68 -4.06
C ARG A 179 13.80 -10.74 -3.46
N VAL A 180 12.83 -10.00 -4.00
CA VAL A 180 11.43 -10.02 -3.51
C VAL A 180 10.74 -11.38 -3.61
N GLN A 181 11.28 -12.34 -4.37
CA GLN A 181 10.74 -13.69 -4.47
C GLN A 181 11.17 -14.59 -3.32
N ASN A 182 12.36 -14.35 -2.76
CA ASN A 182 13.00 -15.29 -1.82
C ASN A 182 13.16 -14.71 -0.42
N ASP A 183 13.05 -13.39 -0.26
CA ASP A 183 13.20 -12.68 1.00
C ASP A 183 11.85 -12.08 1.42
N LEU A 184 11.19 -12.73 2.38
CA LEU A 184 9.88 -12.33 2.91
C LEU A 184 9.89 -10.91 3.48
N GLU A 185 10.91 -10.59 4.27
CA GLU A 185 11.03 -9.28 4.89
C GLU A 185 11.23 -8.20 3.84
N TYR A 186 12.10 -8.45 2.86
CA TYR A 186 12.31 -7.52 1.75
C TYR A 186 11.09 -7.37 0.85
N ASN A 187 10.31 -8.44 0.60
CA ASN A 187 9.04 -8.33 -0.15
C ASN A 187 8.09 -7.34 0.53
N ILE A 188 7.93 -7.45 1.85
CA ILE A 188 7.07 -6.57 2.65
C ILE A 188 7.63 -5.14 2.68
N ASP A 189 8.91 -5.00 2.99
CA ASP A 189 9.58 -3.70 3.06
C ASP A 189 9.53 -2.95 1.72
N TYR A 190 9.80 -3.64 0.61
CA TYR A 190 9.74 -3.04 -0.72
C TYR A 190 8.33 -2.54 -1.07
N GLY A 191 7.29 -3.34 -0.79
CA GLY A 191 5.90 -2.97 -1.03
C GLY A 191 5.47 -1.75 -0.22
N LEU A 192 5.82 -1.71 1.07
CA LEU A 192 5.48 -0.57 1.93
C LEU A 192 6.30 0.68 1.59
N SER A 193 7.58 0.52 1.26
CA SER A 193 8.41 1.62 0.73
C SER A 193 7.83 2.20 -0.56
N TYR A 194 7.32 1.34 -1.46
CA TYR A 194 6.63 1.79 -2.65
C TYR A 194 5.34 2.55 -2.35
N LEU A 195 4.51 2.06 -1.41
CA LEU A 195 3.31 2.76 -0.95
C LEU A 195 3.65 4.13 -0.35
N ALA A 196 4.72 4.24 0.45
CA ALA A 196 5.19 5.51 0.99
C ALA A 196 5.64 6.49 -0.09
N ARG A 197 6.33 6.02 -1.14
CA ARG A 197 6.66 6.84 -2.31
C ARG A 197 5.40 7.32 -3.03
N GLN A 198 4.39 6.46 -3.18
CA GLN A 198 3.09 6.87 -3.74
C GLN A 198 2.43 7.94 -2.87
N ARG A 199 2.47 7.77 -1.55
CA ARG A 199 1.90 8.73 -0.58
C ARG A 199 2.48 10.14 -0.72
N SER A 200 3.78 10.25 -1.01
CA SER A 200 4.43 11.56 -1.22
C SER A 200 3.90 12.33 -2.43
N ARG A 201 3.28 11.64 -3.41
CA ARG A 201 2.83 12.21 -4.69
C ARG A 201 1.31 12.25 -4.81
N VAL A 202 0.63 11.26 -4.25
CA VAL A 202 -0.80 11.01 -4.43
C VAL A 202 -1.44 10.80 -3.06
N ARG A 203 -2.32 11.72 -2.70
CA ARG A 203 -3.13 11.70 -1.47
C ARG A 203 -4.50 12.28 -1.75
N GLY A 204 -5.46 11.93 -0.91
CA GLY A 204 -6.82 12.43 -1.01
C GLY A 204 -7.85 11.32 -0.85
N SER A 205 -9.03 11.73 -0.42
CA SER A 205 -10.18 10.85 -0.23
C SER A 205 -10.89 10.59 -1.55
N LEU A 206 -11.42 9.38 -1.68
CA LEU A 206 -12.39 8.97 -2.70
C LEU A 206 -13.73 8.58 -2.04
N GLY A 207 -13.85 8.70 -0.71
CA GLY A 207 -15.02 8.26 0.05
C GLY A 207 -15.12 6.74 0.17
N LEU A 208 -13.99 6.02 0.14
CA LEU A 208 -13.95 4.55 0.08
C LEU A 208 -13.56 3.87 1.40
N GLY A 209 -13.47 4.65 2.48
CA GLY A 209 -13.31 4.14 3.85
C GLY A 209 -11.89 4.18 4.41
N LEU A 210 -10.87 4.55 3.62
CA LEU A 210 -9.50 4.77 4.15
C LEU A 210 -9.19 6.26 4.36
N GLY A 211 -10.16 7.14 4.08
CA GLY A 211 -10.01 8.58 4.27
C GLY A 211 -9.04 9.17 3.26
N ASP A 212 -8.13 10.02 3.71
CA ASP A 212 -7.16 10.69 2.85
C ASP A 212 -6.13 9.74 2.21
N TRP A 213 -6.14 8.46 2.56
CA TRP A 213 -5.32 7.40 1.96
C TRP A 213 -5.94 6.73 0.74
N ASP A 214 -7.23 6.93 0.44
CA ASP A 214 -7.93 6.22 -0.65
C ASP A 214 -7.16 6.31 -1.98
N ARG A 215 -6.76 7.52 -2.39
CA ARG A 215 -6.00 7.71 -3.64
C ARG A 215 -4.61 7.12 -3.59
N THR A 216 -3.94 7.15 -2.43
CA THR A 216 -2.62 6.55 -2.25
C THR A 216 -2.70 5.03 -2.48
N VAL A 217 -3.68 4.39 -1.85
CA VAL A 217 -3.91 2.94 -1.97
C VAL A 217 -4.36 2.56 -3.38
N ALA A 218 -5.18 3.39 -4.03
CA ALA A 218 -5.50 3.19 -5.44
C ALA A 218 -4.25 3.27 -6.33
N SER A 219 -3.37 4.25 -6.08
CA SER A 219 -2.13 4.45 -6.84
C SER A 219 -1.13 3.31 -6.65
N TYR A 220 -1.14 2.65 -5.48
CA TYR A 220 -0.37 1.43 -5.25
C TYR A 220 -0.73 0.35 -6.28
N ASN A 221 -2.02 0.06 -6.44
CA ASN A 221 -2.52 -0.94 -7.40
C ASN A 221 -2.40 -0.49 -8.87
N LEU A 222 -2.60 0.79 -9.16
CA LEU A 222 -2.63 1.30 -10.54
C LEU A 222 -1.25 1.72 -11.08
N GLY A 223 -0.30 2.01 -10.21
CA GLY A 223 0.96 2.66 -10.57
C GLY A 223 0.87 4.18 -10.74
N HIS A 224 -0.34 4.76 -10.70
CA HIS A 224 -0.59 6.18 -10.93
C HIS A 224 -1.87 6.66 -10.23
N ASP A 225 -2.03 7.99 -10.11
CA ASP A 225 -3.24 8.62 -9.56
C ASP A 225 -4.49 8.27 -10.42
N PRO A 226 -5.60 7.80 -9.82
CA PRO A 226 -6.82 7.48 -10.55
C PRO A 226 -7.58 8.73 -10.99
N LYS A 227 -7.19 9.33 -12.13
CA LYS A 227 -7.84 10.55 -12.66
C LYS A 227 -8.95 10.29 -13.68
N THR A 228 -8.99 9.11 -14.30
CA THR A 228 -9.98 8.77 -15.33
C THR A 228 -11.15 7.99 -14.74
N ALA A 229 -12.32 8.05 -15.36
CA ALA A 229 -13.49 7.27 -14.94
C ALA A 229 -13.18 5.76 -14.83
N ARG A 230 -12.43 5.22 -15.79
CA ARG A 230 -11.97 3.83 -15.77
C ARG A 230 -11.07 3.57 -14.56
N ALA A 231 -10.06 4.41 -14.32
CA ALA A 231 -9.15 4.24 -13.19
C ALA A 231 -9.88 4.35 -11.84
N LEU A 232 -10.82 5.29 -11.72
CA LEU A 232 -11.67 5.45 -10.53
C LEU A 232 -12.52 4.19 -10.28
N SER A 233 -13.10 3.57 -11.31
CA SER A 233 -13.85 2.32 -11.14
C SER A 233 -12.98 1.16 -10.63
N ILE A 234 -11.72 1.10 -11.08
CA ILE A 234 -10.76 0.09 -10.61
C ILE A 234 -10.39 0.37 -9.16
N ALA A 235 -10.08 1.64 -8.86
CA ALA A 235 -9.78 2.10 -7.51
C ALA A 235 -10.92 1.78 -6.53
N GLN A 236 -12.18 2.00 -6.93
CA GLN A 236 -13.34 1.72 -6.11
C GLN A 236 -13.42 0.25 -5.68
N ARG A 237 -13.16 -0.69 -6.60
CA ARG A 237 -13.13 -2.12 -6.28
C ARG A 237 -11.95 -2.50 -5.39
N TYR A 238 -10.76 -1.98 -5.70
CA TYR A 238 -9.54 -2.33 -4.98
C TYR A 238 -9.51 -1.72 -3.57
N VAL A 239 -9.65 -0.41 -3.46
CA VAL A 239 -9.63 0.32 -2.18
C VAL A 239 -10.79 -0.13 -1.29
N GLY A 240 -11.98 -0.36 -1.84
CA GLY A 240 -13.11 -0.87 -1.07
C GLY A 240 -12.82 -2.23 -0.41
N LYS A 241 -12.15 -3.16 -1.12
CA LYS A 241 -11.71 -4.43 -0.52
C LYS A 241 -10.63 -4.23 0.53
N VAL A 242 -9.65 -3.37 0.28
CA VAL A 242 -8.61 -3.04 1.27
C VAL A 242 -9.24 -2.45 2.54
N ALA A 243 -10.22 -1.55 2.42
CA ALA A 243 -10.94 -0.98 3.55
C ALA A 243 -11.69 -2.04 4.36
N GLN A 244 -12.37 -2.96 3.69
CA GLN A 244 -13.03 -4.09 4.35
C GLN A 244 -12.03 -4.98 5.10
N ARG A 245 -10.87 -5.28 4.50
CA ARG A 245 -9.81 -6.06 5.17
C ARG A 245 -9.18 -5.30 6.32
N ALA A 246 -8.94 -4.00 6.16
CA ALA A 246 -8.39 -3.13 7.20
C ALA A 246 -9.28 -3.05 8.45
N ALA A 247 -10.60 -3.25 8.31
CA ALA A 247 -11.53 -3.31 9.42
C ALA A 247 -11.53 -4.66 10.17
N GLN A 248 -10.87 -5.70 9.63
CA GLN A 248 -10.87 -7.07 10.17
C GLN A 248 -9.54 -7.45 10.86
N VAL A 249 -8.55 -6.55 10.89
CA VAL A 249 -7.14 -6.85 11.24
C VAL A 249 -6.66 -6.17 12.51
#